data_AF-A0A452YKB4-F1
#
_entry.id   AF-A0A452YKB4-F1
#
_cell.length_a   1.000
_cell.length_b   1.000
_cell.length_c   1.000
_cell.angle_alpha   90.00
_cell.angle_beta   90.00
_cell.angle_gamma   90.00
#
_symmetry.space_group_name_H-M   'P 1'
#
loop_
_entity.id
_entity.type
_entity.pdbx_description
1 polymer ?
#
loop_
_entity_poly.entity_id
_entity_poly.type
_entity_poly.pdbx_seq_one_letter_code
_entity_poly.pdbx_strand_id
1 'polypeptide(L)'
;MEGRKLSNKGSCPLMYEWHGKKYWGAAHGLAGIMHVLMHTELKLDEQDDVKNTLRYMISNRFPSGNYPSSEDSESDRLVHWCHGAP
;
A
#
# COMPACT_ATOMS: atom_id res chain seq x y z
N MET A 1 7.16 -2.72 13.81
CA MET A 1 8.01 -1.53 14.09
C MET A 1 8.68 -0.95 12.84
N GLU A 2 8.92 -1.72 11.77
CA GLU A 2 9.56 -1.21 10.54
C GLU A 2 8.61 -0.44 9.61
N GLY A 3 7.34 -0.83 9.53
CA GLY A 3 6.34 -0.16 8.66
C GLY A 3 6.19 1.34 8.93
N ARG A 4 6.07 1.73 10.21
CA ARG A 4 6.04 3.13 10.65
C ARG A 4 7.39 3.86 10.46
N LYS A 5 8.52 3.14 10.43
CA LYS A 5 9.86 3.75 10.26
C LYS A 5 10.16 4.07 8.80
N LEU A 6 9.69 3.23 7.87
CA LEU A 6 9.81 3.45 6.43
C LEU A 6 8.81 4.49 5.90
N SER A 7 7.81 4.85 6.71
CA SER A 7 6.91 5.97 6.45
C SER A 7 7.68 7.29 6.52
N ASN A 8 7.53 8.13 5.48
CA ASN A 8 8.03 9.51 5.53
C ASN A 8 7.02 10.37 6.30
N LYS A 9 7.51 11.17 7.27
CA LYS A 9 6.68 12.09 8.07
C LYS A 9 5.82 12.97 7.14
N GLY A 10 4.50 12.77 7.19
CA GLY A 10 3.50 13.48 6.36
C GLY A 10 2.89 12.69 5.20
N SER A 11 3.26 11.42 5.02
CA SER A 11 2.76 10.53 3.96
C SER A 11 2.21 9.21 4.51
N CYS A 12 2.03 8.20 3.65
CA CYS A 12 1.49 6.85 3.96
C CYS A 12 1.92 6.32 5.35
N PRO A 13 1.01 6.08 6.30
CA PRO A 13 1.36 5.70 7.69
C PRO A 13 2.17 4.41 7.81
N LEU A 14 1.89 3.43 6.94
CA LEU A 14 2.64 2.18 6.87
C LEU A 14 3.28 2.04 5.49
N MET A 15 4.58 1.79 5.45
CA MET A 15 5.32 1.54 4.22
C MET A 15 6.21 0.31 4.35
N TYR A 16 6.28 -0.49 3.29
CA TYR A 16 7.06 -1.72 3.27
C TYR A 16 7.84 -1.83 1.97
N GLU A 17 8.90 -2.61 1.99
CA GLU A 17 9.80 -2.80 0.86
C GLU A 17 10.07 -4.29 0.65
N TRP A 18 10.11 -4.70 -0.61
CA TRP A 18 10.58 -6.01 -1.03
C TRP A 18 11.56 -5.84 -2.19
N HIS A 19 12.76 -6.42 -2.07
CA HIS A 19 13.85 -6.29 -3.06
C HIS A 19 14.14 -4.83 -3.48
N GLY A 20 14.22 -3.90 -2.53
CA GLY A 20 14.54 -2.50 -2.83
C GLY A 20 13.36 -1.69 -3.40
N LYS A 21 12.15 -2.25 -3.46
CA LYS A 21 10.97 -1.57 -4.03
C LYS A 21 9.78 -1.57 -3.07
N LYS A 22 9.13 -0.41 -3.00
CA LYS A 22 7.91 -0.17 -2.21
C LYS A 22 6.67 -0.54 -3.03
N TYR A 23 6.38 -1.85 -3.09
CA TYR A 23 5.29 -2.37 -3.91
C TYR A 23 3.90 -2.06 -3.34
N TRP A 24 2.92 -1.92 -4.22
CA TRP A 24 1.52 -1.64 -3.84
C TRP A 24 0.58 -2.83 -3.99
N GLY A 25 0.86 -3.73 -4.94
CA GLY A 25 -0.06 -4.82 -5.29
C GLY A 25 -0.17 -5.93 -4.24
N ALA A 26 -1.04 -6.91 -4.51
CA ALA A 26 -1.40 -7.93 -3.52
C ALA A 26 -0.26 -8.92 -3.22
N ALA A 27 0.61 -9.21 -4.19
CA ALA A 27 1.61 -10.27 -4.05
C ALA A 27 2.78 -9.88 -3.12
N HIS A 28 3.29 -8.65 -3.25
CA HIS A 28 4.51 -8.21 -2.58
C HIS A 28 4.38 -6.83 -1.92
N GLY A 29 3.17 -6.27 -1.87
CA GLY A 29 2.97 -4.87 -1.56
C GLY A 29 1.89 -4.57 -0.52
N LEU A 30 1.62 -3.27 -0.39
CA LEU A 30 0.70 -2.72 0.61
C LEU A 30 -0.68 -3.39 0.59
N ALA A 31 -1.28 -3.63 -0.58
CA ALA A 31 -2.61 -4.22 -0.67
C ALA A 31 -2.69 -5.59 0.03
N GLY A 32 -1.69 -6.45 -0.18
CA GLY A 32 -1.64 -7.77 0.46
C GLY A 32 -1.43 -7.67 1.96
N ILE A 33 -0.52 -6.80 2.40
CA ILE A 33 -0.23 -6.60 3.83
C ILE A 33 -1.46 -6.03 4.56
N MET A 34 -2.07 -4.97 4.02
CA MET A 34 -3.27 -4.37 4.61
C MET A 34 -4.42 -5.37 4.65
N HIS A 35 -4.59 -6.18 3.60
CA HIS A 35 -5.60 -7.24 3.57
C HIS A 35 -5.41 -8.22 4.72
N VAL A 36 -4.20 -8.72 4.95
CA VAL A 36 -3.92 -9.64 6.07
C VAL A 36 -4.15 -8.96 7.42
N LEU A 37 -3.68 -7.72 7.61
CA LEU A 37 -3.85 -6.99 8.87
C LEU A 37 -5.33 -6.81 9.24
N MET A 38 -6.20 -6.56 8.26
CA MET A 38 -7.65 -6.44 8.49
C MET A 38 -8.31 -7.74 8.96
N HIS A 39 -7.65 -8.90 8.84
CA HIS A 39 -8.13 -10.19 9.34
C HIS A 39 -7.58 -10.55 10.74
N THR A 40 -6.99 -9.57 11.43
CA THR A 40 -6.41 -9.75 12.77
C THR A 40 -7.03 -8.78 13.78
N GLU A 41 -6.90 -9.08 15.07
CA GLU A 41 -7.29 -8.14 16.13
C GLU A 41 -6.22 -7.06 16.31
N LEU A 42 -6.54 -5.85 15.83
CA LEU A 42 -5.66 -4.69 15.89
C LEU A 42 -6.06 -3.74 17.02
N LYS A 43 -5.08 -3.10 17.65
CA LYS A 43 -5.30 -1.96 18.55
C LYS A 43 -5.85 -0.77 17.77
N LEU A 44 -6.45 0.19 18.47
CA LEU A 44 -7.06 1.37 17.83
C LEU A 44 -6.06 2.15 16.96
N ASP A 45 -4.83 2.34 17.43
CA ASP A 45 -3.79 3.04 16.66
C ASP A 45 -3.33 2.24 15.42
N GLU A 46 -3.32 0.91 15.51
CA GLU A 46 -3.00 0.03 14.38
C GLU A 46 -4.13 0.01 13.34
N GLN A 47 -5.39 0.07 13.77
CA GLN A 47 -6.54 0.21 12.87
C GLN A 47 -6.50 1.53 12.10
N ASP A 48 -6.17 2.63 12.78
CA ASP A 48 -6.03 3.95 12.15
C ASP A 48 -4.89 3.96 11.13
N ASP A 49 -3.76 3.31 11.42
CA ASP A 49 -2.66 3.15 10.47
C ASP A 49 -3.08 2.40 9.21
N VAL A 50 -3.76 1.26 9.35
CA VAL A 50 -4.26 0.46 8.21
C VAL A 50 -5.25 1.28 7.38
N LYS A 51 -6.22 1.91 8.04
CA LYS A 51 -7.24 2.73 7.38
C LYS A 51 -6.63 3.91 6.63
N ASN A 52 -5.70 4.62 7.24
CA ASN A 52 -5.06 5.78 6.63
C ASN A 52 -4.05 5.38 5.53
N THR A 53 -3.45 4.18 5.61
CA THR A 53 -2.66 3.59 4.52
C THR A 53 -3.53 3.26 3.30
N LEU A 54 -4.70 2.63 3.50
CA LEU A 54 -5.65 2.38 2.42
C LEU A 54 -6.16 3.69 1.79
N ARG A 55 -6.47 4.70 2.61
CA ARG A 55 -6.84 6.04 2.11
C ARG A 55 -5.72 6.69 1.29
N TYR A 56 -4.47 6.56 1.73
CA TYR A 56 -3.32 7.03 0.97
C TYR A 56 -3.29 6.37 -0.41
N MET A 57 -3.44 5.04 -0.50
CA MET A 57 -3.47 4.33 -1.78
C MET A 57 -4.63 4.80 -2.67
N ILE A 58 -5.82 4.97 -2.10
CA ILE A 58 -7.03 5.44 -2.82
C ILE A 58 -6.81 6.84 -3.41
N SER A 59 -6.20 7.75 -2.65
CA SER A 59 -5.96 9.14 -3.08
C SER A 59 -4.86 9.29 -4.12
N ASN A 60 -3.95 8.31 -4.24
CA ASN A 60 -2.77 8.37 -5.09
C ASN A 60 -2.81 7.33 -6.24
N ARG A 61 -3.98 6.76 -6.54
CA ARG A 61 -4.18 5.94 -7.74
C ARG A 61 -4.11 6.79 -9.02
N PHE A 62 -3.90 6.16 -10.16
CA PHE A 62 -3.87 6.85 -11.45
C PHE A 62 -5.23 7.48 -11.80
N PRO A 63 -5.26 8.49 -12.70
CA PRO A 63 -6.52 9.06 -13.20
C PRO A 63 -7.48 8.04 -13.81
N SER A 64 -6.95 6.93 -14.36
CA SER A 64 -7.74 5.80 -14.87
C SER A 64 -8.52 5.05 -13.78
N GLY A 65 -8.13 5.21 -12.51
CA GLY A 65 -8.58 4.40 -11.39
C GLY A 65 -7.70 3.19 -11.08
N ASN A 66 -6.72 2.88 -11.93
CA ASN A 66 -5.76 1.80 -11.69
C ASN A 66 -4.72 2.19 -10.63
N TYR A 67 -4.06 1.20 -10.03
CA TYR A 67 -3.04 1.39 -9.00
C TYR A 67 -1.62 1.23 -9.55
N PRO A 68 -0.65 2.05 -9.09
CA PRO A 68 0.74 1.88 -9.47
C PRO A 68 1.30 0.54 -8.96
N SER A 69 2.32 0.00 -9.62
CA SER A 69 2.97 -1.22 -9.14
C SER A 69 3.80 -1.00 -7.86
N SER A 70 4.34 0.20 -7.70
CA SER A 70 5.20 0.64 -6.59
C SER A 70 5.19 2.17 -6.47
N GLU A 71 5.68 2.75 -5.37
CA GLU A 71 5.60 4.20 -5.11
C GLU A 71 6.05 5.11 -6.26
N ASP A 72 7.17 4.81 -6.90
CA ASP A 72 7.73 5.67 -7.95
C ASP A 72 7.30 5.25 -9.37
N SER A 73 6.27 4.41 -9.49
CA SER A 73 5.81 3.91 -10.79
C SER A 73 4.87 4.89 -11.47
N GLU A 74 5.33 5.54 -12.54
CA GLU A 74 4.50 6.40 -13.39
C GLU A 74 3.78 5.64 -14.52
N SER A 75 4.03 4.33 -14.66
CA SER A 75 3.46 3.51 -15.73
C SER A 75 2.13 2.88 -15.35
N ASP A 76 1.05 3.36 -15.96
CA ASP A 76 -0.30 2.81 -15.83
C ASP A 76 -0.59 1.75 -16.90
N ARG A 77 -0.14 0.51 -16.67
CA ARG A 77 -0.29 -0.58 -17.66
C ARG A 77 -0.60 -1.95 -17.10
N LEU A 78 -0.42 -2.19 -15.80
CA LEU A 78 -0.60 -3.50 -15.19
C LEU A 78 -2.01 -3.59 -14.60
N VAL A 79 -2.77 -4.59 -15.01
CA VAL A 79 -4.13 -4.88 -14.57
C VAL A 79 -4.17 -6.35 -14.14
N HIS A 80 -3.48 -6.66 -13.04
CA HIS A 80 -3.27 -8.02 -12.56
C HIS A 80 -3.49 -8.09 -11.05
N TRP A 81 -3.85 -9.29 -10.55
CA TRP A 81 -3.89 -9.55 -9.10
C TRP A 81 -2.60 -9.13 -8.39
N CYS A 82 -1.44 -9.40 -8.99
CA CYS A 82 -0.16 -9.09 -8.36
C CYS A 82 0.19 -7.59 -8.37
N HIS A 83 -0.28 -6.82 -9.37
CA HIS A 83 0.03 -5.41 -9.57
C HIS A 83 -1.10 -4.70 -10.34
N GLY A 84 -1.64 -3.63 -9.76
CA GLY A 84 -2.76 -2.86 -10.31
C GLY A 84 -4.12 -3.31 -9.80
N ALA A 85 -5.16 -2.63 -10.26
CA ALA A 85 -6.54 -3.08 -10.15
C ALA A 85 -6.73 -4.29 -11.11
N PRO A 86 -7.35 -5.39 -10.65
CA PRO A 86 -7.68 -6.54 -11.50
C PRO A 86 -8.93 -6.32 -12.36
#